data_AF-A0A7C7IA63-F1
#
_entry.id   AF-A0A7C7IA63-F1
#
_cell.length_a   1.000
_cell.length_b   1.000
_cell.length_c   1.000
_cell.angle_alpha   90.00
_cell.angle_beta   90.00
_cell.angle_gamma   90.00
#
_symmetry.space_group_name_H-M   'P 1'
#
loop_
_entity.id
_entity.type
_entity.pdbx_description
1 polymer ?
#
loop_
_entity_poly.entity_id
_entity_poly.type
_entity_poly.pdbx_seq_one_letter_code
_entity_poly.pdbx_strand_id
1 'polypeptide(L)'
;MRRPIGPYADLTAPEKELFRRVIEAFTPQGVLWGPDFPSSREGGYIGQVQLGLTALSWLSDDERGWIMGGTAHKLWAMLQAPATG
;
A
#
# COMPACT_ATOMS: atom_id res chain seq x y z
N MET A 1 17.99 -16.97 -4.17
CA MET A 1 18.28 -15.52 -4.28
C MET A 1 16.96 -14.79 -4.06
N ARG A 2 16.75 -14.16 -2.90
CA ARG A 2 15.54 -13.36 -2.66
C ARG A 2 15.74 -12.03 -3.38
N ARG A 3 14.98 -11.76 -4.46
CA ARG A 3 14.89 -10.40 -5.00
C ARG A 3 14.31 -9.54 -3.87
N PRO A 4 14.95 -8.41 -3.49
CA PRO A 4 14.19 -7.38 -2.81
C PRO A 4 13.10 -6.97 -3.80
N ILE A 5 11.85 -6.95 -3.36
CA ILE A 5 10.80 -6.33 -4.17
C ILE A 5 11.23 -4.86 -4.24
N GLY A 6 11.85 -4.48 -5.37
CA GLY A 6 12.27 -3.11 -5.65
C GLY A 6 11.07 -2.18 -5.74
N PRO A 7 11.26 -0.88 -6.02
CA PRO A 7 10.15 0.03 -6.19
C PRO A 7 9.22 -0.53 -7.27
N TYR A 8 7.91 -0.52 -7.02
CA TYR A 8 6.87 -1.00 -7.93
C TYR A 8 7.07 -0.56 -9.39
N ALA A 9 7.69 0.61 -9.61
CA ALA A 9 8.08 1.11 -10.92
C ALA A 9 8.93 0.11 -11.73
N ASP A 10 9.86 -0.59 -11.08
CA ASP A 10 10.85 -1.49 -11.68
C ASP A 10 10.32 -2.92 -11.89
N LEU A 11 9.10 -3.20 -11.43
CA LEU A 11 8.48 -4.51 -11.64
C LEU A 11 8.19 -4.73 -13.13
N THR A 12 8.45 -5.95 -13.58
CA THR A 12 8.03 -6.45 -14.89
C THR A 12 6.51 -6.52 -14.97
N ALA A 13 5.96 -6.58 -16.19
CA ALA A 13 4.51 -6.67 -16.37
C ALA A 13 3.88 -7.89 -15.64
N PRO A 14 4.47 -9.10 -15.64
CA PRO A 14 3.93 -10.22 -14.85
C PRO A 14 3.98 -9.98 -13.34
N GLU A 15 5.00 -9.30 -12.82
CA GLU A 15 5.11 -8.97 -11.40
C GLU A 15 4.05 -7.93 -10.99
N LYS A 16 3.79 -6.93 -11.83
CA LYS A 16 2.70 -5.95 -11.63
C LYS A 16 1.32 -6.63 -11.69
N GLU A 17 1.13 -7.58 -12.59
CA GLU A 17 -0.10 -8.36 -12.66
C GLU A 17 -0.29 -9.24 -11.42
N LEU A 18 0.77 -9.86 -10.88
CA LEU A 18 0.69 -10.61 -9.63
C LEU A 18 0.27 -9.69 -8.47
N PHE A 19 0.85 -8.49 -8.35
CA PHE A 19 0.45 -7.50 -7.36
C PHE A 19 -1.04 -7.15 -7.48
N ARG A 20 -1.52 -6.91 -8.70
CA ARG A 20 -2.94 -6.63 -9.00
C ARG A 20 -3.84 -7.77 -8.53
N ARG A 21 -3.50 -9.01 -8.87
CA ARG A 21 -4.28 -10.21 -8.49
C ARG A 21 -4.37 -10.42 -6.98
N VAL A 22 -3.33 -10.07 -6.23
CA VAL A 22 -3.39 -10.12 -4.76
C VAL A 22 -4.46 -9.17 -4.25
N ILE A 23 -4.51 -7.94 -4.75
CA ILE A 23 -5.53 -6.96 -4.34
C ILE A 23 -6.93 -7.43 -4.75
N GLU A 24 -7.10 -7.99 -5.95
CA GLU A 24 -8.39 -8.54 -6.37
C GLU A 24 -8.85 -9.71 -5.49
N ALA A 25 -7.93 -10.60 -5.12
CA ALA A 25 -8.27 -11.79 -4.33
C ALA A 25 -8.64 -11.47 -2.87
N PHE A 26 -7.97 -10.48 -2.27
CA PHE A 26 -8.19 -10.11 -0.86
C PHE A 26 -9.11 -8.90 -0.68
N THR A 27 -9.47 -8.24 -1.79
CA THR A 27 -10.18 -6.96 -1.85
C THR A 27 -9.40 -5.82 -1.19
N PRO A 28 -9.72 -4.54 -1.50
CA PRO A 28 -9.10 -3.39 -0.86
C PRO A 28 -9.22 -3.38 0.68
N GLN A 29 -10.31 -3.93 1.22
CA GLN A 29 -10.56 -4.03 2.67
C GLN A 29 -9.79 -5.16 3.37
N GLY A 30 -9.12 -6.03 2.62
CA GLY A 30 -8.27 -7.11 3.15
C GLY A 30 -6.77 -6.87 2.96
N VAL A 31 -6.38 -5.73 2.38
CA VAL A 31 -4.98 -5.37 2.10
C VAL A 31 -4.62 -4.08 2.82
N LEU A 32 -3.35 -3.97 3.24
CA LEU A 32 -2.77 -2.80 3.88
C LEU A 32 -1.45 -2.42 3.21
N TRP A 33 -1.26 -1.13 2.99
CA TRP A 33 0.06 -0.60 2.62
C TRP A 33 0.92 -0.41 3.86
N GLY A 34 2.13 -0.96 3.83
CA GLY A 34 3.13 -0.79 4.87
C GLY A 34 4.49 -0.48 4.23
N PRO A 35 5.09 0.70 4.47
CA PRO A 35 6.34 1.08 3.82
C PRO A 35 7.56 0.33 4.36
N ASP A 36 7.46 -0.37 5.49
CA ASP A 36 8.58 -0.99 6.21
C ASP A 36 9.75 0.00 6.45
N PHE A 37 9.43 1.28 6.63
CA PHE A 37 10.42 2.32 6.94
C PHE A 37 10.86 2.16 8.40
N PRO A 38 12.16 2.27 8.73
CA PRO A 38 13.28 2.73 7.88
C PRO A 38 14.04 1.63 7.12
N SER A 39 13.61 0.36 7.19
CA SER A 39 14.25 -0.73 6.44
C SER A 39 14.21 -0.45 4.94
N SER A 40 13.04 -0.08 4.42
CA SER A 40 12.87 0.56 3.11
C SER A 40 13.16 2.05 3.24
N ARG A 41 14.29 2.50 2.67
CA ARG A 41 14.76 3.89 2.83
C ARG A 41 14.79 4.70 1.54
N GLU A 42 14.60 4.07 0.39
CA GLU A 42 14.64 4.73 -0.92
C GLU A 42 13.54 5.80 -1.01
N GLY A 43 13.92 7.04 -1.37
CA GLY A 43 12.99 8.17 -1.37
C GLY A 43 12.49 8.63 0.01
N GLY A 44 12.99 8.04 1.11
CA GLY A 44 12.51 8.29 2.47
C GLY A 44 11.05 7.88 2.70
N TYR A 45 10.51 8.19 3.88
CA TYR A 45 9.13 7.85 4.23
C TYR A 45 8.11 8.40 3.21
N ILE A 46 8.27 9.67 2.80
CA ILE A 46 7.39 10.31 1.82
C ILE A 46 7.46 9.57 0.47
N GLY A 47 8.65 9.21 0.00
CA GLY A 47 8.82 8.45 -1.23
C GLY A 47 8.13 7.08 -1.18
N GLN A 48 8.17 6.40 -0.04
CA GLN A 48 7.46 5.12 0.13
C GLN A 48 5.93 5.29 0.16
N VAL A 49 5.41 6.39 0.69
CA VAL A 49 3.97 6.71 0.59
C VAL A 49 3.58 7.00 -0.86
N GLN A 50 4.37 7.82 -1.57
CA GLN A 50 4.13 8.14 -2.98
C GLN A 50 4.21 6.90 -3.88
N LEU A 51 5.11 5.97 -3.55
CA LEU A 51 5.24 4.69 -4.24
C LEU A 51 3.93 3.89 -4.16
N GLY A 52 3.37 3.74 -2.96
CA GLY A 52 2.08 3.05 -2.76
C GLY A 52 0.95 3.73 -3.53
N LEU A 53 0.84 5.05 -3.43
CA LEU A 53 -0.19 5.82 -4.15
C LEU A 53 -0.09 5.67 -5.68
N THR A 54 1.13 5.61 -6.20
CA THR A 54 1.39 5.42 -7.64
C THR A 54 1.07 3.99 -8.08
N ALA A 55 1.46 3.00 -7.28
CA ALA A 55 1.19 1.58 -7.54
C ALA A 55 -0.31 1.25 -7.55
N LEU A 56 -1.10 2.01 -6.80
CA LEU A 56 -2.55 1.85 -6.64
C LEU A 56 -3.38 2.81 -7.51
N SER A 57 -2.76 3.53 -8.45
CA SER A 57 -3.44 4.55 -9.28
C SER A 57 -4.57 4.02 -10.19
N TRP A 58 -4.68 2.70 -10.34
CA TRP A 58 -5.73 2.03 -11.11
C TRP A 58 -6.99 1.74 -10.29
N LEU A 59 -6.96 1.95 -8.97
CA LEU A 59 -8.10 1.82 -8.07
C LEU A 59 -8.87 3.14 -7.96
N SER A 60 -10.14 3.07 -7.57
CA SER A 60 -10.88 4.26 -7.16
C SER A 60 -10.29 4.89 -5.88
N ASP A 61 -10.63 6.16 -5.62
CA ASP A 61 -10.19 6.86 -4.41
C ASP A 61 -10.62 6.14 -3.12
N ASP A 62 -11.84 5.59 -3.10
CA ASP A 62 -12.38 4.86 -1.97
C ASP A 62 -11.61 3.55 -1.72
N GLU A 63 -11.37 2.76 -2.77
CA GLU A 63 -10.61 1.51 -2.69
C GLU A 63 -9.16 1.76 -2.26
N ARG A 64 -8.53 2.77 -2.84
CA ARG A 64 -7.19 3.20 -2.45
C ARG A 64 -7.17 3.68 -0.99
N GLY A 65 -8.20 4.39 -0.54
CA GLY A 65 -8.36 4.84 0.84
C GLY A 65 -8.40 3.69 1.85
N TRP A 66 -9.05 2.57 1.49
CA TRP A 66 -9.02 1.35 2.31
C TRP A 66 -7.59 0.82 2.49
N ILE A 67 -6.85 0.64 1.40
CA ILE A 67 -5.50 0.06 1.44
C ILE A 67 -4.51 0.99 2.16
N MET A 68 -4.62 2.31 1.96
CA MET A 68 -3.69 3.29 2.52
C MET A 68 -3.95 3.64 3.99
N GLY A 69 -5.04 3.15 4.60
CA GLY A 69 -5.28 3.35 6.03
C GLY A 69 -6.62 2.86 6.55
N GLY A 70 -7.68 2.85 5.73
CA GLY A 70 -9.02 2.44 6.17
C GLY A 70 -9.07 1.02 6.74
N THR A 71 -8.35 0.08 6.13
CA THR A 71 -8.25 -1.31 6.60
C THR A 71 -7.55 -1.38 7.96
N ALA A 72 -6.48 -0.61 8.15
CA ALA A 72 -5.78 -0.52 9.44
C ALA A 72 -6.71 0.03 10.53
N HIS A 73 -7.45 1.10 10.23
CA HIS A 73 -8.42 1.70 11.15
C HIS A 73 -9.57 0.77 11.53
N LYS A 74 -10.00 -0.10 10.62
CA LYS A 74 -11.01 -1.13 10.90
C LYS A 74 -10.49 -2.21 11.85
N LEU A 75 -9.24 -2.65 11.67
CA LEU A 75 -8.64 -3.72 12.47
C LEU A 75 -8.12 -3.22 13.83
N TRP A 76 -7.59 -2.00 13.87
CA TRP A 76 -7.02 -1.37 15.06
C TRP A 76 -7.63 0.01 15.26
N ALA A 77 -8.81 0.03 15.89
CA ALA A 77 -9.53 1.27 16.16
C ALA A 77 -8.70 2.31 16.95
N MET A 78 -7.71 1.86 17.73
CA MET A 78 -6.80 2.75 18.46
C MET A 78 -5.88 3.61 17.56
N LEU A 79 -5.76 3.26 16.27
CA LEU A 79 -4.97 4.03 15.31
C LEU A 79 -5.74 5.23 14.75
N GLN A 80 -7.05 5.28 14.95
CA GLN A 80 -7.82 6.46 14.55
C GLN A 80 -7.43 7.63 15.45
N ALA A 81 -7.12 8.77 14.84
CA ALA A 81 -6.96 10.01 15.58
C ALA A 81 -8.24 10.30 16.38
N PRO A 82 -8.15 10.87 17.59
CA PRO A 82 -9.32 11.42 18.26
C PRO A 82 -10.00 12.38 17.30
N ALA A 83 -11.34 12.32 17.20
CA ALA A 83 -12.08 13.31 16.42
C ALA A 83 -11.77 14.69 16.99
N THR A 84 -10.96 15.48 16.28
CA THR A 84 -10.80 16.90 16.56
C THR A 84 -12.12 17.57 16.22
N GLY A 85 -12.89 17.91 17.26
CA GLY A 85 -14.02 18.84 17.18
C GLY A 85 -13.57 20.28 17.05
#